data_AF-A0A1B7WFY0-F1
#
_entry.id   AF-A0A1B7WFY0-F1
#
_cell.length_a   1.000
_cell.length_b   1.000
_cell.length_c   1.000
_cell.angle_alpha   90.00
_cell.angle_beta   90.00
_cell.angle_gamma   90.00
#
_symmetry.space_group_name_H-M   'P 1'
#
loop_
_entity.id
_entity.type
_entity.pdbx_description
1 polymer ?
#
loop_
_entity_poly.entity_id
_entity_poly.type
_entity_poly.pdbx_seq_one_letter_code
_entity_poly.pdbx_strand_id
1 'polypeptide(L)'
;MHYTTQRFWKYYNALPESVQQTADQCYELLKADKSHPSLHFKKLGNKYWSVRAGLNYRALGVEVENGISWFWIGTHTEYDKLIGKL
;
A
#
# COMPACT_ATOMS: atom_id res chain seq x y z
N MET A 1 -1.59 11.39 8.17
CA MET A 1 -2.89 10.93 7.65
C MET A 1 -2.68 10.01 6.45
N HIS A 2 -3.72 9.29 6.00
CA HIS A 2 -3.66 8.43 4.82
C HIS A 2 -4.75 8.83 3.84
N TYR A 3 -4.37 9.02 2.58
CA TYR A 3 -5.25 9.43 1.49
C TYR A 3 -5.19 8.41 0.37
N THR A 4 -6.23 8.37 -0.46
CA THR A 4 -6.28 7.49 -1.64
C THR A 4 -6.63 8.30 -2.87
N THR A 5 -5.96 8.00 -3.97
CA THR A 5 -6.33 8.54 -5.29
C THR A 5 -7.45 7.71 -5.92
N GLN A 6 -8.14 8.26 -6.92
CA GLN A 6 -9.10 7.47 -7.72
C GLN A 6 -8.44 6.24 -8.37
N ARG A 7 -7.17 6.36 -8.77
CA ARG A 7 -6.39 5.27 -9.34
C ARG A 7 -6.17 4.14 -8.34
N PHE A 8 -5.96 4.45 -7.06
CA PHE A 8 -5.86 3.43 -6.02
C PHE A 8 -7.12 2.59 -5.95
N TRP A 9 -8.29 3.23 -5.90
CA TRP A 9 -9.57 2.53 -5.84
C TRP A 9 -9.83 1.66 -7.07
N LYS A 10 -9.41 2.09 -8.25
CA LYS A 10 -9.47 1.24 -9.46
C LYS A 10 -8.71 -0.07 -9.29
N TYR A 11 -7.51 -0.03 -8.71
CA TYR A 11 -6.74 -1.24 -8.46
C TYR A 11 -7.33 -2.08 -7.32
N TYR A 12 -7.72 -1.44 -6.22
CA TYR A 12 -8.32 -2.10 -5.08
C TYR A 12 -9.59 -2.87 -5.46
N ASN A 13 -10.50 -2.24 -6.20
CA ASN A 13 -11.76 -2.85 -6.63
C ASN A 13 -11.57 -4.01 -7.62
N ALA A 14 -10.39 -4.10 -8.25
CA ALA A 14 -10.04 -5.22 -9.14
C ALA A 14 -9.46 -6.42 -8.38
N LEU A 15 -9.16 -6.29 -7.08
CA LEU A 15 -8.67 -7.38 -6.25
C LEU A 15 -9.79 -8.34 -5.89
N PRO A 16 -9.48 -9.63 -5.65
CA PRO A 16 -10.44 -10.55 -5.03
C PRO A 16 -10.94 -10.02 -3.69
N GLU A 17 -12.21 -10.28 -3.36
CA GLU A 17 -12.86 -9.77 -2.14
C GLU A 17 -12.09 -10.14 -0.85
N SER A 18 -11.55 -11.36 -0.77
CA SER A 18 -10.74 -11.80 0.38
C SER A 18 -9.45 -10.98 0.55
N VAL A 19 -8.89 -10.49 -0.55
CA VAL A 19 -7.70 -9.63 -0.54
C VAL A 19 -8.09 -8.21 -0.14
N GLN A 20 -9.23 -7.70 -0.59
CA GLN A 20 -9.79 -6.42 -0.16
C GLN A 20 -9.97 -6.39 1.36
N GLN A 21 -10.62 -7.40 1.93
CA GLN A 21 -10.79 -7.54 3.39
C GLN A 21 -9.45 -7.59 4.13
N THR A 22 -8.47 -8.32 3.59
CA THR A 22 -7.12 -8.37 4.18
C THR A 22 -6.43 -7.00 4.12
N ALA A 23 -6.58 -6.28 3.01
CA ALA A 23 -6.02 -4.95 2.84
C ALA A 23 -6.63 -3.94 3.83
N ASP A 24 -7.94 -4.03 4.10
CA ASP A 24 -8.63 -3.18 5.08
C ASP A 24 -8.13 -3.45 6.50
N GLN A 25 -7.95 -4.72 6.87
CA GLN A 25 -7.36 -5.09 8.15
C GLN A 25 -5.93 -4.57 8.29
N CYS A 26 -5.11 -4.69 7.24
CA CYS A 26 -3.76 -4.11 7.22
C CYS A 26 -3.79 -2.57 7.32
N TYR A 27 -4.80 -1.90 6.74
CA TYR A 27 -4.95 -0.46 6.84
C TYR A 27 -5.31 0.00 8.26
N GLU A 28 -6.23 -0.69 8.93
CA GLU A 28 -6.55 -0.40 10.33
C GLU A 28 -5.36 -0.69 11.24
N LEU A 29 -4.61 -1.77 10.99
CA LEU A 29 -3.36 -2.03 11.70
C LEU A 29 -2.31 -0.94 11.45
N LEU A 30 -2.17 -0.46 10.21
CA LEU A 30 -1.25 0.63 9.88
C LEU A 30 -1.61 1.94 10.61
N LYS A 31 -2.90 2.22 10.80
CA LYS A 31 -3.35 3.40 11.57
C LYS A 31 -3.02 3.26 13.05
N ALA A 32 -3.20 2.06 13.61
CA ALA A 32 -2.97 1.79 15.02
C ALA A 32 -1.47 1.69 15.36
N ASP A 33 -0.72 0.93 14.57
CA ASP A 33 0.71 0.68 14.75
C ASP A 33 1.44 0.56 13.40
N LYS A 34 2.07 1.66 13.00
CA LYS A 34 2.88 1.72 11.78
C LYS A 34 4.15 0.87 11.85
N SER A 35 4.62 0.55 13.05
CA SER A 35 5.84 -0.22 13.27
C SER A 35 5.60 -1.73 13.29
N HIS A 36 4.34 -2.16 13.18
CA HIS A 36 3.99 -3.57 13.25
C HIS A 36 4.75 -4.39 12.17
N PRO A 37 5.54 -5.41 12.55
CA PRO A 37 6.44 -6.11 11.64
C PRO A 37 5.76 -6.72 10.41
N SER A 38 4.51 -7.21 10.55
CA SER A 38 3.76 -7.82 9.44
C SER A 38 3.48 -6.85 8.28
N LEU A 39 3.42 -5.55 8.56
CA LEU A 39 3.17 -4.52 7.56
C LEU A 39 4.40 -4.30 6.65
N HIS A 40 5.60 -4.60 7.14
CA HIS A 40 6.88 -4.20 6.52
C HIS A 40 6.81 -2.76 5.95
N PHE A 41 6.22 -1.86 6.72
CA PHE A 41 5.98 -0.49 6.30
C PHE A 41 7.32 0.24 6.18
N LYS A 42 7.65 0.68 4.96
CA LYS A 42 8.97 1.26 4.68
C LYS A 42 8.94 2.33 3.61
N LYS A 43 9.91 3.23 3.69
CA LYS A 43 10.19 4.23 2.66
C LYS A 43 11.00 3.58 1.52
N LEU A 44 10.69 3.95 0.28
CA LEU A 44 11.39 3.57 -0.93
C LEU A 44 11.95 4.84 -1.60
N GLY A 45 13.28 4.93 -1.67
CA GLY A 45 13.95 6.15 -2.12
C GLY A 45 13.55 7.37 -1.30
N ASN A 46 13.39 8.52 -1.96
CA ASN A 46 13.20 9.80 -1.26
C ASN A 46 11.73 10.16 -0.98
N LYS A 47 10.76 9.62 -1.73
CA LYS A 47 9.36 10.09 -1.68
C LYS A 47 8.30 8.99 -1.65
N TYR A 48 8.64 7.72 -1.88
CA TYR A 48 7.66 6.66 -1.95
C TYR A 48 7.62 5.84 -0.66
N TRP A 49 6.46 5.25 -0.40
CA TRP A 49 6.21 4.37 0.73
C TRP A 49 5.56 3.08 0.25
N SER A 50 5.91 1.97 0.91
CA SER A 50 5.38 0.64 0.64
C SER A 50 4.89 0.00 1.93
N VAL A 51 3.76 -0.72 1.82
CA VAL A 51 3.17 -1.49 2.92
C VAL A 51 2.64 -2.82 2.39
N ARG A 52 2.69 -3.88 3.20
CA ARG A 52 2.02 -5.15 2.91
C ARG A 52 0.52 -5.03 3.13
N ALA A 53 -0.24 -5.57 2.18
CA ALA A 53 -1.69 -5.76 2.25
C ALA A 53 -1.98 -7.27 2.25
N GLY A 54 -1.35 -7.99 3.20
CA GLY A 54 -1.24 -9.45 3.19
C GLY A 54 0.09 -9.95 2.60
N LEU A 55 0.25 -11.29 2.54
CA LEU A 55 1.53 -11.91 2.19
C LEU A 55 1.99 -11.55 0.77
N ASN A 56 1.06 -11.64 -0.18
CA ASN A 56 1.33 -11.57 -1.62
C ASN A 56 0.99 -10.22 -2.27
N TYR A 57 0.51 -9.24 -1.50
CA TYR A 57 0.06 -7.95 -2.01
C TYR A 57 0.77 -6.78 -1.32
N ARG A 58 0.96 -5.70 -2.07
CA ARG A 58 1.59 -4.47 -1.58
C ARG A 58 0.74 -3.27 -1.99
N ALA A 59 0.78 -2.21 -1.19
CA ALA A 59 0.30 -0.89 -1.59
C ALA A 59 1.46 0.09 -1.67
N LEU A 60 1.36 1.04 -2.60
CA LEU A 60 2.34 2.09 -2.83
C LEU A 60 1.70 3.47 -2.69
N GLY A 61 2.42 4.33 -1.98
CA GLY A 61 2.03 5.70 -1.74
C GLY A 61 3.19 6.66 -1.93
N VAL A 62 2.85 7.92 -2.08
CA VAL A 62 3.82 9.03 -2.11
C VAL A 62 3.64 9.86 -0.84
N GLU A 63 4.75 10.30 -0.28
CA GLU A 63 4.76 11.26 0.82
C GLU A 63 4.16 12.59 0.37
N VAL A 64 3.26 13.12 1.18
CA VAL A 64 2.64 14.45 1.00
C VAL A 64 2.77 15.20 2.33
N GLU A 65 2.57 16.52 2.30
CA GLU A 65 2.81 17.42 3.43
C GLU A 65 2.29 16.90 4.79
N ASN A 66 1.11 16.26 4.81
CA ASN A 66 0.48 15.77 6.04
C ASN A 66 0.25 14.25 6.08
N GLY A 67 0.98 13.47 5.27
CA GLY A 67 0.86 12.02 5.31
C GLY A 67 1.28 11.30 4.04
N ILE A 68 0.49 10.29 3.67
CA ILE A 68 0.76 9.44 2.51
C ILE A 68 -0.47 9.39 1.62
N SER A 69 -0.27 9.68 0.34
CA SER A 69 -1.29 9.47 -0.70
C SER A 69 -1.03 8.17 -1.44
N TRP A 70 -1.87 7.16 -1.19
CA TRP A 70 -1.81 5.86 -1.82
C TRP A 70 -2.37 5.93 -3.25
N PHE A 71 -1.64 5.37 -4.21
CA PHE A 71 -1.98 5.43 -5.63
C PHE A 71 -2.03 4.08 -6.33
N TRP A 72 -1.54 3.02 -5.68
CA TRP A 72 -1.51 1.68 -6.25
C TRP A 72 -1.60 0.61 -5.14
N ILE A 73 -2.26 -0.50 -5.45
CA ILE A 73 -2.26 -1.74 -4.67
C ILE A 73 -2.31 -2.91 -5.65
N GLY A 74 -1.59 -4.00 -5.36
CA GLY A 74 -1.55 -5.13 -6.28
C GLY A 74 -0.57 -6.22 -5.83
N THR A 75 -0.32 -7.18 -6.71
CA THR A 75 0.50 -8.35 -6.38
C THR A 75 1.96 -7.98 -6.17
N HIS A 76 2.69 -8.82 -5.44
CA HIS A 76 4.13 -8.66 -5.27
C HIS A 76 4.89 -8.61 -6.60
N THR A 77 4.48 -9.43 -7.58
CA THR A 77 5.10 -9.46 -8.91
C THR A 77 4.89 -8.14 -9.68
N GLU A 78 3.71 -7.55 -9.61
CA GLU A 78 3.45 -6.24 -10.21
C GLU A 78 4.19 -5.13 -9.46
N TYR A 79 4.27 -5.22 -8.14
CA TYR A 79 5.05 -4.33 -7.30
C TYR A 79 6.53 -4.33 -7.73
N ASP A 80 7.15 -5.50 -7.91
CA ASP A 80 8.56 -5.62 -8.31
C ASP A 80 8.83 -4.95 -9.67
N LYS A 81 7.91 -5.13 -10.63
CA LYS A 81 7.98 -4.46 -11.94
C LYS A 81 7.83 -2.94 -11.83
N LEU A 82 7.02 -2.46 -10.87
CA LEU A 82 6.75 -1.04 -10.70
C LEU A 82 7.92 -0.34 -10.00
N ILE A 83 8.47 -0.93 -8.92
CA ILE A 83 9.63 -0.37 -8.22
C ILE A 83 10.89 -0.37 -9.08
N GLY A 84 11.06 -1.32 -10.00
CA GLY A 84 12.19 -1.30 -10.94
C GLY A 84 12.16 -0.12 -11.93
N LYS A 85 11.04 0.61 -12.01
CA LYS A 85 10.86 1.80 -12.85
C LYS A 85 10.78 3.10 -12.05
N LEU A 86 10.73 3.04 -10.72
CA LEU A 86 10.63 4.19 -9.82
C LEU A 86 12.00 4.64 -9.34
#